data_AF-A0A526R5U0-F1
#
_entry.id   AF-A0A526R5U0-F1
#
_cell.length_a   1.000
_cell.length_b   1.000
_cell.length_c   1.000
_cell.angle_alpha   90.00
_cell.angle_beta   90.00
_cell.angle_gamma   90.00
#
_symmetry.space_group_name_H-M   'P 1'
#
loop_
_entity.id
_entity.type
_entity.pdbx_description
1 polymer ?
#
loop_
_entity_poly.entity_id
_entity_poly.type
_entity_poly.pdbx_seq_one_letter_code
_entity_poly.pdbx_strand_id
1 'polypeptide(L)'
;MAGFTHLFIPGPTNIPEQVRQAMNLPMEDMRASSFPDLTLPLFEDIKKVFKNETGRVFIYPSSGTGAWESAMTNVLSPGDRVL
;
A
#
# COMPACT_ATOMS: atom_id res chain seq x y z
N MET A 1 -19.23 -12.53 22.74
CA MET A 1 -20.15 -11.43 22.37
C MET A 1 -20.95 -11.91 21.16
N ALA A 2 -22.26 -11.71 21.13
CA ALA A 2 -23.08 -12.12 19.98
C ALA A 2 -23.12 -10.99 18.94
N GLY A 3 -23.06 -11.34 17.65
CA GLY A 3 -23.18 -10.39 16.52
C GLY A 3 -21.85 -10.01 15.84
N PHE A 4 -21.93 -9.07 14.89
CA PHE A 4 -20.77 -8.51 14.19
C PHE A 4 -20.18 -7.31 14.93
N THR A 5 -18.87 -7.14 14.85
CA THR A 5 -18.17 -5.96 15.36
C THR A 5 -18.52 -4.74 14.53
N HIS A 6 -18.94 -3.66 15.19
CA HIS A 6 -19.28 -2.39 14.57
C HIS A 6 -18.07 -1.43 14.65
N LEU A 7 -17.23 -1.41 13.61
CA LEU A 7 -16.01 -0.61 13.56
C LEU A 7 -16.26 0.76 12.90
N PHE A 8 -16.12 1.84 13.67
CA PHE A 8 -16.40 3.24 13.25
C PHE A 8 -15.29 4.25 13.61
N ILE A 9 -14.05 3.78 13.82
CA ILE A 9 -12.88 4.67 13.96
C ILE A 9 -12.35 5.11 12.58
N PRO A 10 -11.61 6.23 12.47
CA PRO A 10 -11.08 6.72 11.20
C PRO A 10 -9.81 5.98 10.74
N GLY A 11 -9.78 4.66 10.87
CA GLY A 11 -8.64 3.81 10.52
C GLY A 11 -8.16 2.93 11.69
N PRO A 12 -8.01 1.60 11.49
CA PRO A 12 -8.40 0.82 10.30
C PRO A 12 -9.93 0.82 10.07
N THR A 13 -10.37 0.40 8.87
CA THR A 13 -11.78 0.32 8.46
C THR A 13 -12.20 -1.12 8.16
N ASN A 14 -13.50 -1.36 7.99
CA ASN A 14 -14.03 -2.69 7.62
C ASN A 14 -13.52 -3.11 6.23
N ILE A 15 -13.06 -4.36 6.11
CA ILE A 15 -12.54 -4.92 4.86
C ILE A 15 -13.67 -5.63 4.10
N PRO A 16 -13.89 -5.35 2.80
CA PRO A 16 -14.82 -6.13 1.99
C PRO A 16 -14.44 -7.62 1.97
N GLU A 17 -15.43 -8.51 2.09
CA GLU A 17 -15.17 -9.96 2.25
C GLU A 17 -14.34 -10.56 1.09
N GLN A 18 -14.54 -10.09 -0.14
CA GLN A 18 -13.74 -10.52 -1.29
C GLN A 18 -12.24 -10.22 -1.12
N VAL A 19 -11.89 -9.06 -0.55
CA VAL A 19 -10.50 -8.68 -0.27
C VAL A 19 -9.92 -9.53 0.85
N ARG A 20 -10.71 -9.80 1.90
CA ARG A 20 -10.29 -10.68 3.01
C ARG A 20 -9.96 -12.09 2.50
N GLN A 21 -10.76 -12.63 1.59
CA GLN A 21 -10.53 -13.94 0.98
C GLN A 21 -9.29 -13.95 0.09
N ALA A 22 -9.06 -12.89 -0.69
CA ALA A 22 -7.88 -12.78 -1.55
C ALA A 22 -6.56 -12.77 -0.76
N MET A 23 -6.56 -12.32 0.50
CA MET A 23 -5.38 -12.37 1.39
C MET A 23 -5.19 -13.73 2.08
N ASN A 24 -6.19 -14.62 2.06
CA ASN A 24 -6.14 -15.90 2.76
C ASN A 24 -5.50 -16.99 1.89
N LEU A 25 -4.24 -16.79 1.52
CA LEU A 25 -3.45 -17.68 0.68
C LEU A 25 -2.15 -18.09 1.39
N PRO A 26 -1.57 -19.27 1.06
CA PRO A 26 -0.21 -19.62 1.49
C PRO A 26 0.82 -18.60 1.00
N MET A 27 1.97 -18.53 1.67
CA MET A 27 3.09 -17.73 1.17
C MET A 27 3.62 -18.30 -0.15
N GLU A 28 4.04 -17.40 -1.03
CA GLU A 28 4.67 -17.71 -2.31
C GLU A 28 6.12 -17.20 -2.33
N ASP A 29 6.95 -17.76 -3.19
CA ASP A 29 8.32 -17.27 -3.40
C ASP A 29 8.30 -15.96 -4.18
N MET A 30 8.72 -14.85 -3.54
CA MET A 30 8.82 -13.53 -4.17
C MET A 30 9.82 -13.46 -5.34
N ARG A 31 10.70 -14.47 -5.49
CA ARG A 31 11.64 -14.57 -6.61
C ARG A 31 11.16 -15.51 -7.72
N ALA A 32 10.00 -16.14 -7.56
CA ALA A 32 9.41 -16.96 -8.61
C ALA A 32 9.20 -16.13 -9.89
N SER A 33 9.39 -16.75 -11.05
CA SER A 33 9.24 -16.08 -12.34
C SER A 33 7.82 -15.56 -12.59
N SER A 34 6.82 -16.11 -11.89
CA SER A 34 5.41 -15.70 -11.95
C SER A 34 5.07 -14.54 -11.00
N PHE A 35 5.93 -14.20 -10.03
CA PHE A 35 5.63 -13.13 -9.06
C PHE A 35 5.39 -11.74 -9.71
N PRO A 36 6.06 -11.37 -10.81
CA PRO A 36 5.76 -10.14 -11.55
C PRO A 36 4.34 -10.08 -12.10
N ASP A 37 3.69 -11.22 -12.38
CA ASP A 37 2.33 -11.27 -12.93
C ASP A 37 1.30 -10.68 -11.95
N LEU A 38 1.55 -10.86 -10.64
CA LEU A 38 0.76 -10.22 -9.58
C LEU A 38 1.16 -8.75 -9.40
N THR A 39 2.46 -8.46 -9.34
CA THR A 39 2.95 -7.18 -8.82
C THR A 39 2.98 -6.05 -9.86
N LEU A 40 3.39 -6.32 -11.10
CA LEU A 40 3.55 -5.28 -12.12
C LEU A 40 2.23 -4.56 -12.47
N PRO A 41 1.09 -5.25 -12.63
CA PRO A 41 -0.18 -4.59 -12.91
C PRO A 41 -0.61 -3.64 -11.79
N LEU A 42 -0.30 -3.94 -10.52
CA LEU A 42 -0.67 -3.10 -9.37
C LEU A 42 -0.06 -1.70 -9.46
N PHE A 43 1.16 -1.55 -9.96
CA PHE A 43 1.79 -0.23 -10.11
C PHE A 43 1.02 0.66 -11.09
N GLU A 44 0.49 0.09 -12.18
CA GLU A 44 -0.31 0.83 -13.16
C GLU A 44 -1.72 1.13 -12.65
N ASP A 45 -2.35 0.19 -11.93
CA ASP A 45 -3.68 0.41 -11.37
C ASP A 45 -3.68 1.45 -10.25
N ILE A 46 -2.63 1.49 -9.41
CA ILE A 46 -2.48 2.52 -8.38
C ILE A 46 -2.37 3.91 -9.01
N LYS A 47 -1.69 4.08 -10.15
CA LYS A 47 -1.64 5.37 -10.85
C LYS A 47 -3.03 5.89 -11.18
N LYS A 48 -3.95 5.01 -11.58
CA LYS A 48 -5.36 5.38 -11.88
C LYS A 48 -6.07 5.94 -10.65
N VAL A 49 -5.89 5.30 -9.48
CA VAL A 49 -6.48 5.76 -8.21
C VAL A 49 -6.00 7.15 -7.84
N PHE A 50 -4.70 7.41 -7.99
CA PHE A 50 -4.09 8.72 -7.71
C PHE A 50 -4.30 9.76 -8.83
N LYS A 51 -4.95 9.40 -9.95
CA LYS A 51 -5.02 10.22 -11.17
C LYS A 51 -3.63 10.70 -11.61
N ASN A 52 -2.65 9.82 -11.46
CA ASN A 52 -1.24 10.11 -11.70
C ASN A 52 -0.84 9.72 -13.13
N GLU A 53 -0.52 10.71 -13.96
CA GLU A 53 -0.13 10.48 -15.36
C GLU A 53 1.39 10.33 -15.54
N THR A 54 2.20 10.98 -14.71
CA THR A 54 3.65 11.13 -14.93
C THR A 54 4.53 10.62 -13.79
N GLY A 55 3.98 10.51 -12.58
CA GLY A 55 4.70 10.08 -11.40
C GLY A 55 4.96 8.58 -11.35
N ARG A 56 5.93 8.19 -10.52
CA ARG A 56 6.28 6.78 -10.28
C ARG A 56 5.67 6.28 -8.98
N VAL A 57 5.07 5.09 -9.03
CA VAL A 57 4.50 4.41 -7.86
C VAL A 57 5.57 3.56 -7.19
N PHE A 58 5.57 3.57 -5.85
CA PHE A 58 6.35 2.68 -4.99
C PHE A 58 5.41 2.06 -3.96
N ILE A 59 5.57 0.76 -3.67
CA ILE A 59 4.79 0.03 -2.68
C ILE A 59 5.74 -0.41 -1.57
N TYR A 60 5.59 0.18 -0.38
CA TYR A 60 6.43 -0.13 0.78
C TYR A 60 5.71 -1.06 1.75
N PRO A 61 6.37 -2.10 2.30
CA PRO A 61 5.83 -2.90 3.40
C PRO A 61 5.95 -2.11 4.72
N SER A 62 5.19 -1.01 4.84
CA SER A 62 5.22 -0.09 5.98
C SER A 62 3.83 0.48 6.29
N SER A 63 3.71 1.19 7.41
CA SER A 63 2.54 2.05 7.69
C SER A 63 2.67 3.40 6.96
N GLY A 64 1.68 4.28 7.15
CA GLY A 64 1.73 5.65 6.64
C GLY A 64 2.91 6.47 7.17
N THR A 65 3.37 6.23 8.40
CA THR A 65 4.56 6.91 8.97
C THR A 65 5.84 6.53 8.22
N GLY A 66 5.97 5.28 7.78
CA GLY A 66 7.10 4.87 6.93
C GLY A 66 7.07 5.53 5.54
N ALA A 67 5.88 5.79 5.00
CA ALA A 67 5.74 6.55 3.75
C ALA A 67 6.19 8.01 3.92
N TRP A 68 5.92 8.63 5.07
CA TRP A 68 6.46 9.97 5.39
C TRP A 68 7.99 9.98 5.43
N GLU A 69 8.59 9.01 6.12
CA GLU A 69 10.04 8.89 6.18
C GLU A 69 10.63 8.73 4.77
N SER A 70 10.10 7.81 3.97
CA SER A 70 10.54 7.61 2.58
C SER A 70 10.42 8.87 1.75
N ALA A 71 9.33 9.64 1.88
CA ALA A 71 9.15 10.86 1.09
C ALA A 71 10.20 11.91 1.44
N MET A 72 10.48 12.11 2.73
CA MET A 72 11.41 13.13 3.20
C MET A 72 12.86 12.79 2.90
N THR A 73 13.30 11.56 3.25
CA THR A 73 14.71 11.19 3.14
C THR A 73 15.18 11.02 1.69
N ASN A 74 14.28 10.81 0.74
CA ASN A 74 14.64 10.68 -0.68
C ASN A 74 14.68 12.01 -1.43
N VAL A 75 14.09 13.09 -0.89
CA VAL A 75 13.97 14.38 -1.62
C VAL A 75 14.61 15.57 -0.89
N LEU A 76 15.01 15.41 0.37
CA LEU A 76 15.62 16.46 1.18
C LEU A 76 16.96 16.01 1.79
N SER A 77 17.80 16.99 2.12
CA SER A 77 19.01 16.85 2.91
C SER A 77 18.86 17.55 4.27
N PRO A 78 19.63 17.15 5.30
CA PRO A 78 19.65 17.86 6.57
C PRO A 78 19.98 19.36 6.38
N GLY A 79 19.11 20.23 6.91
CA GLY A 79 19.23 21.68 6.78
C GLY A 79 18.37 22.30 5.66
N ASP A 80 17.75 21.49 4.81
CA ASP A 80 16.79 22.00 3.82
C ASP A 80 15.59 22.66 4.51
N ARG A 81 15.18 23.81 3.95
CA ARG A 81 14.03 24.56 4.46
C ARG A 81 12.73 23.95 3.93
N VAL A 82 11.85 23.55 4.85
CA VAL A 82 10.47 23.12 4.57
C VAL A 82 9.50 24.23 5.05
N LEU A 83 8.35 24.37 4.38
CA LEU A 83 7.29 25.33 4.74
C LEU A 83 6.47 24.87 5.94
#